data_AF-A0A5B9YDB7-F1
#
_entry.id   AF-A0A5B9YDB7-F1
#
_cell.length_a   1.000
_cell.length_b   1.000
_cell.length_c   1.000
_cell.angle_alpha   90.00
_cell.angle_beta   90.00
_cell.angle_gamma   90.00
#
_symmetry.space_group_name_H-M   'P 1'
#
loop_
_entity.id
_entity.type
_entity.pdbx_description
1 polymer ?
#
loop_
_entity_poly.entity_id
_entity_poly.type
_entity_poly.pdbx_seq_one_letter_code
_entity_poly.pdbx_strand_id
1 'polypeptide(L)' 'MGDLNELKQKYNEGYRCIYTEKDSNEGLTMHLKNFREEKIHTMNIKSDMEIGEIESFLDTLNQIKKKKGHDCHDL' A
#
# COMPACT_ATOMS: atom_id res chain seq x y z
N MET A 1 -10.51 0.37 12.79
CA MET A 1 -10.19 0.85 11.44
C MET A 1 -9.34 -0.23 10.82
N GLY A 2 -9.73 -0.80 9.67
CA GLY A 2 -8.97 -1.88 9.02
C GLY A 2 -7.70 -1.38 8.35
N ASP A 3 -6.74 -2.27 8.16
CA ASP A 3 -5.41 -2.01 7.60
C ASP A 3 -5.52 -1.41 6.17
N LEU A 4 -6.51 -1.85 5.39
CA LEU A 4 -6.78 -1.30 4.05
C LEU A 4 -7.11 0.20 4.08
N ASN A 5 -7.87 0.65 5.08
CA ASN A 5 -8.27 2.05 5.15
C ASN A 5 -7.08 2.94 5.54
N GLU A 6 -6.21 2.45 6.43
CA GLU A 6 -4.95 3.12 6.74
C GLU A 6 -4.06 3.22 5.51
N LEU A 7 -3.95 2.15 4.71
CA LEU A 7 -3.18 2.16 3.47
C LEU A 7 -3.68 3.23 2.49
N LYS A 8 -5.00 3.30 2.26
CA LYS A 8 -5.61 4.32 1.39
C LYS A 8 -5.34 5.73 1.91
N GLN A 9 -5.46 5.94 3.22
CA GLN A 9 -5.17 7.22 3.84
C GLN A 9 -3.70 7.62 3.64
N LYS A 10 -2.75 6.70 3.87
CA LYS A 10 -1.31 6.93 3.62
C LYS A 10 -1.05 7.30 2.17
N TYR A 11 -1.70 6.61 1.23
CA TYR A 11 -1.61 6.93 -0.20
C TYR A 11 -2.13 8.33 -0.54
N ASN A 12 -3.16 8.81 0.17
CA ASN A 12 -3.69 10.18 0.04
C ASN A 12 -2.74 11.22 0.66
N GLU A 13 -2.11 10.89 1.80
CA GLU A 13 -1.05 11.70 2.44
C GLU A 13 0.21 11.82 1.57
N GLY A 14 0.34 11.03 0.50
CA GLY A 14 1.46 11.05 -0.44
C GLY A 14 2.52 10.00 -0.17
N TYR A 15 2.24 9.05 0.75
CA TYR A 15 3.05 7.86 0.87
C TYR A 15 2.87 6.96 -0.36
N ARG A 16 3.92 6.21 -0.69
CA ARG A 16 3.91 5.18 -1.73
C ARG A 16 4.57 3.93 -1.20
N CYS A 17 3.98 2.78 -1.48
CA CYS A 17 4.58 1.50 -1.18
C CYS A 17 5.88 1.35 -1.98
N ILE A 18 6.99 1.09 -1.28
CA ILE A 18 8.31 0.87 -1.87
C ILE A 18 8.77 -0.59 -1.73
N TYR A 19 8.23 -1.32 -0.76
CA TYR A 19 8.59 -2.69 -0.50
C TYR A 19 7.46 -3.43 0.22
N THR A 20 7.25 -4.68 -0.14
CA THR A 20 6.30 -5.58 0.51
C THR A 20 6.98 -6.91 0.77
N GLU A 21 6.89 -7.38 2.00
CA GLU A 21 7.38 -8.67 2.43
C GLU A 21 6.18 -9.51 2.87
N LYS A 22 6.05 -10.71 2.32
CA LYS A 22 4.96 -11.62 2.67
C LYS A 22 5.59 -12.83 3.36
N ASP A 23 5.29 -13.00 4.63
CA ASP A 23 5.73 -14.13 5.43
C ASP A 23 4.53 -14.99 5.84
N SER A 24 4.64 -16.30 5.67
CA SER A 24 3.54 -17.22 5.96
C SER A 24 3.20 -17.32 7.46
N ASN A 25 4.08 -16.87 8.37
CA ASN A 25 3.82 -16.84 9.81
C ASN A 25 3.51 -15.42 10.33
N GLU A 26 4.16 -14.39 9.77
CA GLU A 26 4.00 -13.00 10.25
C GLU A 26 3.02 -12.15 9.44
N GLY A 27 2.50 -12.65 8.31
CA GLY A 27 1.57 -11.95 7.44
C GLY A 27 2.25 -11.09 6.37
N LEU A 28 1.58 -10.03 5.93
CA LEU A 28 2.11 -9.08 4.95
C LEU A 28 2.66 -7.85 5.66
N THR A 29 3.96 -7.61 5.53
CA THR A 29 4.62 -6.38 5.97
C THR A 29 4.85 -5.46 4.77
N MET A 30 4.41 -4.21 4.88
CA MET A 30 4.54 -3.21 3.83
C MET A 30 5.32 -2.01 4.32
N HIS A 31 6.26 -1.54 3.51
CA HIS A 31 7.00 -0.31 3.75
C HIS A 31 6.54 0.76 2.78
N LEU A 32 5.99 1.83 3.33
CA LEU A 32 5.54 3.01 2.63
C LEU A 32 6.52 4.16 2.87
N LYS A 33 6.94 4.82 1.80
CA LYS A 33 7.79 6.01 1.88
C LYS A 33 7.02 7.23 1.38
N ASN A 34 7.04 8.29 2.17
CA ASN A 34 6.67 9.61 1.73
C ASN A 34 7.94 10.32 1.26
N PHE A 35 8.04 10.59 -0.04
CA PHE A 35 9.20 11.24 -0.63
C PHE A 35 9.24 12.75 -0.38
N ARG A 36 8.12 13.36 0.02
CA ARG A 36 8.05 14.79 0.35
C ARG A 36 8.50 15.07 1.77
N GLU A 37 8.09 14.23 2.71
CA GLU A 37 8.45 14.38 4.14
C GLU A 37 9.67 13.52 4.53
N GLU A 38 10.21 12.72 3.61
CA GLU A 38 11.28 11.75 3.84
C GLU A 38 10.98 10.76 4.99
N LYS A 39 9.69 10.50 5.26
CA LYS A 39 9.22 9.57 6.28
C LYS A 39 8.99 8.18 5.71
N ILE A 40 9.28 7.16 6.52
CA ILE A 40 8.94 5.77 6.23
C ILE A 40 7.87 5.34 7.24
N HIS A 41 6.87 4.63 6.75
CA HIS A 41 5.80 4.05 7.55
C HIS A 41 5.70 2.56 7.21
N THR A 42 5.74 1.72 8.23
CA THR A 42 5.66 0.27 8.07
C THR A 42 4.33 -0.22 8.61
N MET A 43 3.61 -0.96 7.79
CA MET A 43 2.35 -1.60 8.14
C MET A 43 2.56 -3.11 8.19
N ASN A 44 2.01 -3.79 9.19
CA ASN A 44 2.03 -5.25 9.28
C ASN A 44 0.59 -5.75 9.36
N ILE A 45 0.18 -6.50 8.34
CA ILE A 45 -1.16 -7.01 8.16
C ILE A 45 -1.12 -8.52 8.38
N LYS A 46 -1.80 -8.99 9.42
CA LYS A 46 -1.86 -10.43 9.77
C LYS A 46 -3.12 -11.13 9.28
N SER A 47 -4.13 -10.34 8.88
CA SER A 47 -5.43 -10.84 8.46
C SER A 47 -5.39 -11.23 6.98
N ASP A 48 -5.48 -12.53 6.68
CA ASP A 48 -5.42 -13.07 5.31
C ASP A 48 -6.46 -12.43 4.37
N MET A 49 -7.66 -12.13 4.91
CA MET A 49 -8.71 -11.42 4.19
C MET A 49 -8.29 -9.98 3.81
N GLU A 50 -7.65 -9.25 4.72
CA GLU A 50 -7.16 -7.89 4.45
C GLU A 50 -5.94 -7.89 3.54
N ILE A 51 -5.08 -8.90 3.64
CA ILE A 51 -3.96 -9.11 2.71
C ILE A 51 -4.49 -9.18 1.27
N GLY A 52 -5.53 -9.98 1.02
CA GLY A 52 -6.15 -10.08 -0.31
C GLY A 52 -6.69 -8.75 -0.84
N GLU A 53 -7.38 -7.99 0.02
CA GLU A 53 -7.92 -6.66 -0.34
C GLU A 53 -6.80 -5.65 -0.65
N ILE A 54 -5.72 -5.67 0.14
CA ILE A 54 -4.55 -4.82 -0.04
C ILE A 54 -3.80 -5.17 -1.33
N GLU A 55 -3.57 -6.46 -1.59
CA GLU A 55 -2.94 -6.91 -2.85
C GLU A 55 -3.77 -6.47 -4.06
N SER A 56 -5.10 -6.62 -4.00
CA SER A 56 -6.01 -6.16 -5.06
C SER A 56 -5.96 -4.65 -5.28
N PHE A 57 -5.87 -3.88 -4.19
CA PHE A 57 -5.72 -2.43 -4.24
C PHE A 57 -4.39 -2.00 -4.89
N LEU A 58 -3.28 -2.64 -4.52
CA LEU A 58 -1.96 -2.39 -5.11
C LEU A 58 -1.90 -2.78 -6.59
N ASP A 59 -2.52 -3.90 -6.97
CA ASP A 59 -2.62 -4.30 -8.38
C ASP A 59 -3.39 -3.26 -9.19
N THR A 60 -4.52 -2.79 -8.67
CA THR A 60 -5.33 -1.73 -9.29
C THR A 60 -4.51 -0.46 -9.51
N LEU A 61 -3.75 -0.03 -8.49
CA LEU A 61 -2.82 1.10 -8.60
C LEU A 61 -1.76 0.88 -9.69
N ASN A 62 -1.14 -0.29 -9.71
CA ASN A 62 -0.12 -0.64 -10.71
C ASN A 62 -0.69 -0.68 -12.14
N GLN A 63 -1.93 -1.14 -12.30
CA GLN A 63 -2.65 -1.14 -13.58
C GLN A 63 -2.95 0.30 -14.04
N ILE A 64 -3.38 1.17 -13.11
CA ILE A 64 -3.57 2.60 -13.37
C ILE A 64 -2.24 3.25 -13.76
N LYS A 65 -1.15 2.93 -13.06
CA LYS A 65 0.21 3.41 -13.39
C LYS A 65 0.65 3.00 -14.78
N LYS A 66 0.46 1.72 -15.14
CA LYS A 66 0.78 1.21 -16.47
C LYS A 66 -0.02 1.89 -17.57
N LYS A 67 -1.29 2.24 -17.30
CA LYS A 67 -2.17 2.92 -18.28
C LYS A 67 -1.94 4.43 -18.39
N LYS A 68 -1.74 5.13 -17.27
CA LYS A 68 -1.69 6.61 -17.20
C LYS A 68 -0.26 7.17 -17.03
N GLY A 69 0.73 6.32 -16.73
CA GLY A 69 2.10 6.74 -16.41
C GLY A 69 2.30 7.26 -14.99
N HIS A 70 1.24 7.69 -14.28
CA HIS A 70 1.27 8.19 -12.90
C HIS A 70 0.07 7.69 -12.08
N ASP A 71 0.31 7.29 -10.83
CA ASP A 71 -0.68 6.72 -9.89
C ASP A 71 -1.55 7.75 -9.14
N CYS A 72 -1.59 9.02 -9.55
CA CYS A 72 -1.86 10.13 -8.61
C CYS A 72 -3.22 10.85 -8.74
N HIS A 73 -4.21 10.34 -9.51
CA HIS A 73 -5.37 11.19 -9.83
C HIS A 73 -6.77 10.56 -9.76
N ASP A 74 -7.02 9.42 -9.10
CA ASP A 74 -8.41 8.91 -9.06
C ASP A 74 -8.69 8.00 -7.84
N LEU A 75 -8.23 8.43 -6.66
CA LEU A 75 -8.40 7.67 -5.42
C LEU A 75 -9.04 8.51 -4.33
#